data_AF-A0A829ZAD1-F1
#
_entry.id   AF-A0A829ZAD1-F1
#
_cell.length_a   1.000
_cell.length_b   1.000
_cell.length_c   1.000
_cell.angle_alpha   90.00
_cell.angle_beta   90.00
_cell.angle_gamma   90.00
#
_symmetry.space_group_name_H-M   'P 1'
#
loop_
_entity.id
_entity.type
_entity.pdbx_description
1 polymer ?
#
loop_
_entity_poly.entity_id
_entity_poly.type
_entity_poly.pdbx_seq_one_letter_code
_entity_poly.pdbx_strand_id
1 'polypeptide(L)'
;MGRKSKYSKELKLSIVKRYFDGEGSTVSLAEEINTANEVVSNWVKQYKAFGENAFDTSSKNTFYIKNNKRKVSWSICMGQEKIKKSW
;
A
#
# COMPACT_ATOMS: atom_id res chain seq x y z
N MET A 1 16.22 -2.06 5.16
CA MET A 1 15.51 -2.15 6.45
C MET A 1 14.04 -1.80 6.24
N GLY A 2 13.14 -2.78 6.27
CA GLY A 2 11.70 -2.54 6.20
C GLY A 2 11.19 -2.08 7.56
N ARG A 3 10.69 -0.84 7.67
CA ARG A 3 10.06 -0.38 8.91
C ARG A 3 8.73 -1.10 9.06
N LYS A 4 8.60 -1.98 10.05
CA LYS A 4 7.29 -2.53 10.44
C LYS A 4 6.48 -1.39 11.09
N SER A 5 5.24 -1.22 10.64
CA SER A 5 4.31 -0.27 11.27
C SER A 5 4.10 -0.70 12.73
N LYS A 6 4.24 0.24 13.67
CA LYS A 6 4.00 0.01 15.12
C LYS A 6 2.57 -0.49 15.40
N TYR A 7 1.64 -0.18 14.50
CA TYR A 7 0.22 -0.50 14.61
C TYR A 7 -0.24 -1.37 13.45
N SER A 8 -0.94 -2.46 13.76
CA SER A 8 -1.57 -3.37 12.80
C SER A 8 -2.74 -2.70 12.07
N LYS A 9 -3.04 -3.16 10.86
CA LYS A 9 -4.16 -2.65 10.04
C LYS A 9 -5.50 -2.72 10.77
N GLU A 10 -5.77 -3.86 11.40
CA GLU A 10 -7.03 -4.13 12.10
C GLU A 10 -7.26 -3.15 13.25
N LEU A 11 -6.21 -2.83 14.02
CA LEU A 11 -6.28 -1.86 15.11
C LEU A 11 -6.57 -0.44 14.60
N LYS A 12 -5.97 -0.04 13.48
CA LYS A 12 -6.28 1.28 12.89
C LYS A 12 -7.74 1.36 12.45
N LEU A 13 -8.25 0.29 11.84
CA LEU A 13 -9.64 0.20 11.39
C LEU A 13 -10.64 0.20 12.54
N SER A 14 -10.38 -0.52 13.63
CA SER A 14 -11.28 -0.54 14.79
C SER A 14 -11.43 0.85 15.41
N ILE A 15 -10.32 1.56 15.58
CA ILE A 15 -10.30 2.93 16.14
C ILE A 15 -11.06 3.91 15.24
N VAL A 16 -10.84 3.85 13.93
CA VAL A 16 -11.56 4.72 12.99
C VAL A 16 -13.05 4.40 12.98
N LYS A 17 -13.45 3.12 13.01
CA LYS A 17 -14.86 2.72 13.07
C LYS A 17 -15.54 3.24 14.34
N ARG A 18 -14.91 3.07 15.52
CA ARG A 18 -15.41 3.64 16.78
C ARG A 18 -15.58 5.16 16.74
N TYR A 19 -14.66 5.86 16.07
CA TYR A 19 -14.78 7.30 15.88
C TYR A 19 -16.02 7.67 15.02
N PHE A 20 -16.35 6.88 14.01
CA PHE A 20 -17.55 7.08 13.18
C PHE A 20 -18.85 6.69 13.91
N ASP A 21 -18.81 5.69 14.78
CA ASP A 21 -19.94 5.31 15.64
C ASP A 21 -20.24 6.35 16.73
N GLY A 22 -19.31 7.28 16.98
CA GLY A 22 -19.44 8.30 18.01
C GLY A 22 -19.15 7.80 19.42
N GLU A 23 -18.55 6.60 19.57
CA GLU A 23 -18.19 5.99 20.86
C GLU A 23 -17.08 6.77 21.60
N GLY A 24 -16.36 7.67 20.93
CA GLY A 24 -15.31 8.45 21.56
C GLY A 24 -14.73 9.55 20.68
N SER A 25 -14.17 10.57 21.33
CA SER A 25 -13.40 11.61 20.65
C SER A 25 -12.02 11.10 20.24
N THR A 26 -11.37 11.79 19.30
CA THR A 26 -10.00 11.48 18.85
C THR A 26 -8.99 11.46 20.00
N VAL A 27 -9.22 12.23 21.07
CA VAL A 27 -8.38 12.27 22.28
C VAL A 27 -8.52 10.97 23.07
N SER A 28 -9.74 10.60 23.45
CA SER A 28 -10.02 9.41 24.26
C SER A 28 -9.54 8.12 23.57
N LEU A 29 -9.78 8.02 22.26
CA LEU A 29 -9.30 6.88 21.47
C LEU A 29 -7.77 6.84 21.38
N ALA A 30 -7.11 8.00 21.33
CA ALA A 30 -5.64 8.07 21.29
C ALA A 30 -5.02 7.68 22.64
N GLU A 31 -5.66 8.07 23.75
CA GLU A 31 -5.24 7.67 25.10
C GLU A 31 -5.35 6.15 25.32
N GLU A 32 -6.43 5.52 24.85
CA GLU A 32 -6.64 4.06 24.93
C GLU A 32 -5.48 3.27 24.29
N ILE A 33 -4.99 3.75 23.15
CA ILE A 33 -3.90 3.11 22.40
C ILE A 33 -2.52 3.73 22.68
N ASN A 34 -2.44 4.61 23.68
CA ASN A 34 -1.24 5.35 24.09
C ASN A 34 -0.51 5.99 22.88
N THR A 35 -1.26 6.72 22.08
CA THR A 35 -0.77 7.43 20.89
C THR A 35 -1.16 8.90 20.93
N ALA A 36 -0.56 9.70 20.05
CA ALA A 36 -0.91 11.12 19.96
C ALA A 36 -2.24 11.31 19.20
N ASN A 37 -3.06 12.27 19.64
CA ASN A 37 -4.33 12.63 18.96
C ASN A 37 -4.14 12.84 17.45
N GLU A 38 -3.02 13.46 17.05
CA GLU A 38 -2.67 13.72 15.66
C GLU A 38 -2.62 12.44 14.81
N VAL A 39 -2.20 11.32 15.40
CA VAL A 39 -2.12 10.01 14.72
C VAL A 39 -3.53 9.51 14.39
N VAL A 40 -4.45 9.59 15.36
CA VAL A 40 -5.85 9.18 15.16
C VAL A 40 -6.53 10.10 14.15
N SER A 41 -6.32 11.41 14.25
CA SER A 41 -6.80 12.39 13.26
C SER A 41 -6.30 12.06 11.85
N ASN A 42 -5.03 11.68 11.72
CA ASN A 42 -4.46 11.28 10.44
C ASN A 42 -5.05 9.96 9.91
N TRP A 43 -5.38 9.00 10.78
CA TRP A 43 -6.07 7.77 10.37
C TRP A 43 -7.48 8.04 9.85
N VAL A 44 -8.24 8.92 10.52
CA VAL A 44 -9.57 9.34 10.05
C VAL A 44 -9.48 10.03 8.69
N LYS A 45 -8.49 10.92 8.49
CA LYS A 45 -8.26 11.58 7.19
C LYS A 45 -7.94 10.58 6.08
N GLN A 46 -7.03 9.63 6.34
CA GLN A 46 -6.69 8.59 5.37
C GLN A 46 -7.89 7.71 5.05
N TYR A 47 -8.70 7.34 6.04
CA TYR A 47 -9.92 6.57 5.84
C TYR A 47 -10.96 7.34 5.01
N LYS A 48 -11.12 8.65 5.21
CA LYS A 48 -12.01 9.47 4.37
C LYS A 48 -11.54 9.55 2.91
N ALA A 49 -10.22 9.51 2.67
CA ALA A 49 -9.66 9.60 1.32
C ALA A 49 -9.62 8.26 0.56
N PHE A 50 -9.30 7.16 1.25
CA PHE A 50 -9.02 5.86 0.63
C PHE A 50 -9.88 4.70 1.18
N GLY A 51 -10.76 4.95 2.16
CA GLY A 51 -11.58 3.92 2.80
C GLY A 51 -10.75 2.89 3.55
N GLU A 52 -11.16 1.62 3.50
CA GLU A 52 -10.48 0.50 4.16
C GLU A 52 -9.12 0.15 3.54
N ASN A 53 -8.88 0.58 2.29
CA ASN A 53 -7.61 0.45 1.59
C ASN A 53 -6.53 1.40 2.12
N ALA A 54 -6.91 2.42 2.90
CA ALA A 54 -5.98 3.37 3.54
C ALA A 54 -4.86 2.70 4.36
N PHE A 55 -5.21 1.58 5.01
CA PHE A 55 -4.32 0.87 5.92
C PHE A 55 -3.74 -0.41 5.33
N ASP A 56 -4.06 -0.70 4.07
CA ASP A 56 -3.40 -1.76 3.34
C ASP A 56 -1.95 -1.31 3.11
N THR A 57 -1.03 -1.82 3.92
CA THR A 57 0.41 -1.74 3.63
C THR A 57 0.71 -2.66 2.47
N SER A 58 0.12 -2.37 1.31
CA SER A 58 0.65 -2.88 0.06
C SER A 58 2.01 -2.22 -0.05
N SER A 59 3.03 -2.99 0.27
CA SER A 59 4.41 -2.80 -0.17
C SER A 59 4.48 -2.84 -1.69
N LYS A 60 3.69 -1.99 -2.33
CA LYS A 60 3.71 -1.72 -3.76
C LYS A 60 4.30 -0.33 -3.89
N ASN A 61 5.61 -0.31 -3.71
CA ASN A 61 6.53 0.59 -4.41
C ASN A 61 6.38 0.47 -5.95
N THR A 62 5.17 0.24 -6.48
CA THR A 62 4.89 0.00 -7.90
C THR A 62 4.11 1.16 -8.50
N PHE A 63 3.80 2.24 -7.76
CA PHE A 63 3.23 3.46 -8.34
C PHE A 63 4.29 4.41 -8.94
N TYR A 64 5.49 3.92 -9.22
CA TYR A 64 6.38 4.54 -10.21
C TYR A 64 6.51 3.72 -11.50
N ILE A 65 5.56 2.81 -11.76
CA ILE A 65 5.47 2.09 -13.04
C ILE A 65 4.16 2.44 -13.76
N LYS A 66 3.84 3.73 -13.84
CA LYS A 66 2.94 4.26 -14.86
C LYS A 66 3.59 5.48 -15.49
N ASN A 67 4.59 5.22 -16.32
CA ASN A 67 4.50 5.63 -17.73
C ASN A 67 5.75 5.21 -18.52
N ASN A 68 5.48 4.38 -19.53
CA ASN A 68 6.08 4.46 -20.85
C ASN A 68 7.55 3.97 -20.98
N LYS A 69 7.74 2.74 -21.50
CA LYS A 69 8.28 2.54 -22.86
C LYS A 69 8.51 1.05 -23.21
N ARG A 70 7.98 0.71 -24.39
CA ARG A 70 8.42 -0.31 -25.34
C ARG A 70 8.06 -1.78 -25.05
N LYS A 71 6.90 -2.18 -25.59
CA LYS A 71 6.82 -3.45 -26.33
C LYS A 71 7.89 -3.41 -27.44
N VAL A 72 8.99 -4.11 -27.24
CA VAL A 72 9.80 -4.63 -28.36
C VAL A 72 9.82 -6.13 -28.17
N SER A 73 8.91 -6.76 -28.91
CA SER A 73 9.07 -8.14 -29.34
C SER A 73 10.42 -8.21 -30.06
N TRP A 74 11.42 -8.86 -29.47
CA TRP A 74 12.68 -9.20 -30.15
C TRP A 74 12.51 -10.38 -31.14
N SER A 75 11.26 -10.75 -31.46
CA SER A 75 10.95 -11.56 -32.62
C SER A 75 10.96 -10.65 -33.85
N ILE A 76 11.79 -11.00 -34.84
CA ILE A 76 12.04 -10.30 -36.12
C ILE A 76 13.17 -9.24 -36.02
N CYS A 77 14.43 -9.68 -35.88
CA CYS A 77 15.57 -9.08 -36.61
C CYS A 77 16.93 -9.77 -36.44
N MET A 78 17.09 -10.76 -35.55
CA MET A 78 18.30 -11.60 -35.55
C MET A 78 17.96 -12.98 -36.07
N GLY A 79 18.59 -13.31 -37.19
CA GLY A 79 18.30 -14.43 -38.05
C GLY A 79 18.22 -15.77 -37.35
N GLN A 80 17.34 -16.58 -37.95
CA GLN A 80 17.30 -18.03 -37.87
C GLN A 80 18.68 -18.69 -38.04
N GLU A 81 18.68 -19.94 -37.62
CA GLU A 81 19.46 -21.05 -38.16
C GLU A 81 20.82 -21.35 -37.53
N LYS A 82 20.73 -22.02 -36.37
CA LYS A 82 21.65 -23.08 -35.99
C LYS A 82 21.79 -24.10 -37.13
N ILE A 83 22.92 -24.11 -37.82
CA ILE A 83 23.36 -25.26 -38.61
C ILE A 83 24.00 -26.31 -37.70
N LYS A 84 23.23 -27.37 -37.40
CA LYS A 84 23.75 -28.69 -37.03
C LYS A 84 23.54 -29.62 -38.24
N LYS A 85 24.62 -30.00 -38.93
CA LYS A 85 24.79 -31.25 -39.73
C LYS A 85 26.31 -31.49 -39.77
N SER A 86 26.83 -32.49 -39.05
CA SER A 86 27.06 -33.86 -39.53
C SER A 86 27.92 -33.86 -40.80
N TRP A 87 29.20 -34.21 -40.67
CA TRP A 87 29.93 -35.32 -41.30
C TRP A 87 31.17 -35.56 -40.42
#